data_AF-A0A7I8MWF0-F1
#
_entry.id   AF-A0A7I8MWF0-F1
#
_cell.length_a   1.000
_cell.length_b   1.000
_cell.length_c   1.000
_cell.angle_alpha   90.00
_cell.angle_beta   90.00
_cell.angle_gamma   90.00
#
_symmetry.space_group_name_H-M   'P 1'
#
loop_
_entity.id
_entity.type
_entity.pdbx_description
1 polymer ?
#
loop_
_entity_poly.entity_id
_entity_poly.type
_entity_poly.pdbx_seq_one_letter_code
_entity_poly.pdbx_strand_id
1 'polypeptide(L)'
;MNRLLVVYPSLLVASGSTAATFTAPLWLFAPLAALVVLALLDARARWTDYLWLIGALRRFDRARYRRLIAPFRHSWCQRTVAYFALRKFGRGRDAIGYFHTLGYRWWHFLPDNTFSLGCPFLRSSFYKALFFGTKRQRRC
;
A
#
# COMPACT_ATOMS: atom_id res chain seq x y z
N MET A 1 -2.89 -5.19 -18.22
CA MET A 1 -2.15 -5.29 -16.94
C MET A 1 -3.08 -5.94 -15.92
N ASN A 2 -2.65 -7.04 -15.29
CA ASN A 2 -3.48 -7.82 -14.37
C ASN A 2 -3.78 -7.00 -13.10
N ARG A 3 -5.07 -6.83 -12.76
CA ARG A 3 -5.54 -6.00 -11.63
C ARG A 3 -4.99 -6.49 -10.29
N LEU A 4 -4.76 -7.79 -10.20
CA LEU A 4 -4.23 -8.46 -9.01
C LEU A 4 -2.84 -7.97 -8.60
N LEU A 5 -2.01 -7.54 -9.56
CA LEU A 5 -0.65 -7.08 -9.28
C LEU A 5 -0.61 -5.73 -8.54
N VAL A 6 -1.70 -4.96 -8.51
CA VAL A 6 -1.72 -3.70 -7.75
C VAL A 6 -1.91 -3.97 -6.27
N VAL A 7 -2.68 -5.01 -5.94
CA VAL A 7 -3.14 -5.34 -4.59
C VAL A 7 -2.52 -6.62 -4.04
N TYR A 8 -1.61 -7.26 -4.79
CA TYR A 8 -0.95 -8.49 -4.37
C TYR A 8 -0.30 -8.42 -2.99
N PRO A 9 0.27 -7.29 -2.52
CA PRO A 9 0.82 -7.21 -1.17
C PRO A 9 -0.23 -7.54 -0.12
N SER A 10 -1.41 -6.92 -0.24
CA SER A 10 -2.53 -7.09 0.66
C SER A 10 -3.13 -8.50 0.52
N LEU A 11 -3.22 -9.02 -0.70
CA LEU A 11 -3.69 -10.40 -0.93
C LEU A 11 -2.74 -11.45 -0.34
N LEU A 12 -1.42 -11.23 -0.43
CA LEU A 12 -0.42 -12.14 0.13
C LEU A 12 -0.53 -12.20 1.65
N VAL A 13 -0.74 -11.05 2.30
CA VAL A 13 -0.99 -11.00 3.75
C VAL A 13 -2.31 -11.70 4.11
N ALA A 14 -3.38 -11.50 3.32
CA ALA A 14 -4.65 -12.17 3.54
C ALA A 14 -4.51 -13.70 3.40
N SER A 15 -3.88 -14.19 2.33
CA SER A 15 -3.66 -15.61 2.09
C SER A 15 -2.81 -16.26 3.19
N GLY A 16 -1.71 -15.61 3.60
CA GLY A 16 -0.87 -16.10 4.69
C GLY A 16 -1.62 -16.16 6.03
N SER A 17 -2.42 -15.14 6.33
CA SER A 17 -3.22 -15.09 7.55
C SER A 17 -4.31 -16.17 7.55
N THR A 18 -5.00 -16.37 6.43
CA THR A 18 -5.99 -17.44 6.28
C THR A 18 -5.37 -18.82 6.45
N ALA A 19 -4.22 -19.09 5.85
CA ALA A 19 -3.51 -20.36 6.01
C ALA A 19 -3.12 -20.60 7.48
N ALA A 20 -2.66 -19.56 8.17
CA ALA A 20 -2.33 -19.63 9.60
C ALA A 20 -3.56 -19.90 10.47
N THR A 21 -4.75 -19.39 10.10
CA THR A 21 -5.98 -19.64 10.84
C THR A 21 -6.35 -21.12 10.90
N PHE A 22 -6.02 -21.91 9.87
CA PHE A 22 -6.31 -23.35 9.83
C PHE A 22 -5.36 -24.20 10.68
N THR A 23 -4.17 -23.70 11.01
CA THR A 23 -3.15 -24.44 11.76
C THR A 23 -2.95 -23.92 13.18
N ALA A 24 -3.44 -22.72 13.48
CA ALA A 24 -3.26 -22.07 14.76
C ALA A 24 -4.25 -22.56 15.83
N PRO A 25 -3.85 -22.52 17.11
CA PRO A 25 -4.76 -22.78 18.23
C PRO A 25 -5.89 -21.75 18.28
N LEU A 26 -7.03 -22.15 18.86
CA LEU A 26 -8.28 -21.39 18.85
C LEU A 26 -8.14 -19.93 19.35
N TRP A 27 -7.26 -19.68 20.32
CA TRP A 27 -7.02 -18.33 20.87
C TRP A 27 -6.37 -17.36 19.87
N LEU A 28 -5.72 -17.86 18.82
CA LEU A 28 -5.18 -17.07 17.71
C LEU A 28 -6.17 -16.89 16.56
N PHE A 29 -7.31 -17.58 16.58
CA PHE A 29 -8.28 -17.52 15.48
C PHE A 29 -8.81 -16.10 15.28
N ALA A 30 -9.26 -15.45 16.35
CA ALA A 30 -9.81 -14.09 16.29
C ALA A 30 -8.81 -13.04 15.75
N PRO A 31 -7.56 -12.94 16.24
CA PRO A 31 -6.60 -11.99 15.69
C PRO A 31 -6.19 -12.30 14.24
N LEU A 32 -6.08 -13.57 13.86
CA LEU A 32 -5.77 -13.95 12.47
C LEU A 32 -6.93 -13.62 11.52
N ALA A 33 -8.17 -13.90 11.91
CA ALA A 33 -9.35 -13.50 11.16
C ALA A 33 -9.44 -11.97 11.00
N ALA A 34 -9.12 -11.22 12.06
CA ALA A 34 -9.04 -9.75 11.98
C ALA A 34 -7.98 -9.27 10.97
N LEU A 35 -6.81 -9.93 10.91
CA LEU A 35 -5.78 -9.61 9.92
C LEU A 35 -6.24 -9.87 8.48
N VAL A 36 -6.98 -10.94 8.23
CA VAL A 36 -7.58 -11.20 6.91
C VAL A 36 -8.53 -10.06 6.53
N VAL A 37 -9.43 -9.66 7.42
CA VAL A 37 -10.37 -8.56 7.18
C VAL A 37 -9.62 -7.25 6.91
N LEU A 38 -8.63 -6.91 7.73
CA LEU A 38 -7.81 -5.70 7.55
C LEU A 38 -7.05 -5.71 6.22
N ALA A 39 -6.52 -6.87 5.82
CA ALA A 39 -5.82 -7.02 4.55
C ALA A 39 -6.74 -6.85 3.33
N LEU A 40 -7.98 -7.36 3.40
CA LEU A 40 -8.98 -7.15 2.35
C LEU A 40 -9.43 -5.70 2.25
N LEU A 41 -9.60 -5.02 3.39
CA LEU A 41 -9.90 -3.59 3.42
C LEU A 41 -8.76 -2.75 2.85
N ASP A 42 -7.51 -3.06 3.21
CA ASP A 42 -6.35 -2.42 2.60
C ASP A 42 -6.31 -2.68 1.09
N ALA A 43 -6.55 -3.90 0.62
CA ALA A 43 -6.60 -4.23 -0.81
C ALA A 43 -7.60 -3.33 -1.56
N ARG A 44 -8.81 -3.16 -1.00
CA ARG A 44 -9.84 -2.27 -1.55
C ARG A 44 -9.35 -0.82 -1.60
N ALA A 45 -8.77 -0.32 -0.52
CA ALA A 45 -8.23 1.05 -0.46
C ALA A 45 -7.08 1.28 -1.44
N ARG A 46 -6.20 0.29 -1.65
CA ARG A 46 -5.11 0.34 -2.64
C ARG A 46 -5.66 0.34 -4.07
N TRP A 47 -6.75 -0.36 -4.32
CA TRP A 47 -7.41 -0.32 -5.61
C TRP A 47 -8.00 1.06 -5.93
N THR A 48 -8.68 1.70 -4.97
CA THR A 48 -9.21 3.06 -5.16
C THR A 48 -8.09 4.08 -5.34
N ASP A 49 -7.03 3.99 -4.53
CA ASP A 49 -5.83 4.80 -4.66
C ASP A 49 -5.20 4.67 -6.06
N TYR A 50 -5.13 3.45 -6.60
CA TYR A 50 -4.60 3.19 -7.94
C TYR A 50 -5.45 3.85 -9.03
N LEU A 51 -6.78 3.68 -8.99
CA LEU A 51 -7.67 4.29 -9.99
C LEU A 51 -7.58 5.82 -9.95
N TRP A 52 -7.55 6.40 -8.75
CA TRP A 52 -7.35 7.83 -8.56
C TRP A 52 -6.01 8.29 -9.14
N LEU A 53 -4.91 7.59 -8.82
CA LEU A 53 -3.57 7.96 -9.25
C LEU A 53 -3.41 7.84 -10.77
N ILE A 54 -4.02 6.84 -11.41
CA ILE A 54 -4.09 6.75 -12.88
C ILE A 54 -4.83 7.97 -13.46
N GLY A 55 -5.96 8.36 -12.87
CA GLY A 55 -6.71 9.54 -13.29
C GLY A 55 -5.90 10.82 -13.17
N ALA A 56 -5.19 10.99 -12.06
CA ALA A 56 -4.29 12.13 -11.84
C ALA A 56 -3.13 12.13 -12.85
N LEU A 57 -2.45 11.00 -13.04
CA LEU A 57 -1.30 10.90 -13.95
C LEU A 57 -1.66 11.16 -15.42
N ARG A 58 -2.92 10.96 -15.84
CA ARG A 58 -3.40 11.34 -17.19
C ARG A 58 -3.46 12.86 -17.39
N ARG A 59 -3.74 13.62 -16.33
CA ARG A 59 -3.95 15.08 -16.39
C ARG A 59 -2.68 15.88 -16.06
N PHE A 60 -1.72 15.26 -15.38
CA PHE A 60 -0.51 15.93 -14.92
C PHE A 60 0.67 15.67 -15.85
N ASP A 61 1.44 16.73 -16.06
CA ASP A 61 2.65 16.72 -16.89
C ASP A 61 3.76 15.82 -16.31
N ARG A 62 4.63 15.33 -17.20
CA ARG A 62 5.70 14.35 -16.92
C ARG A 62 6.62 14.79 -15.78
N ALA A 63 6.81 16.08 -15.53
CA ALA A 63 7.70 16.58 -14.49
C ALA A 63 7.12 16.51 -13.06
N ARG A 64 5.78 16.44 -12.90
CA ARG A 64 5.13 16.60 -11.58
C ARG A 64 4.74 15.28 -10.89
N TYR A 65 5.01 14.12 -11.51
CA TYR A 65 4.65 12.81 -10.95
C TYR A 65 5.20 12.58 -9.54
N ARG A 66 6.41 13.05 -9.23
CA ARG A 66 7.05 12.87 -7.90
C ARG A 66 6.18 13.42 -6.78
N ARG A 67 5.52 14.57 -7.00
CA ARG A 67 4.60 15.15 -6.02
C ARG A 67 3.39 14.24 -5.82
N LEU A 68 2.85 13.65 -6.90
CA LEU A 68 1.69 12.76 -6.83
C LEU A 68 1.99 11.46 -6.08
N ILE A 69 3.19 10.89 -6.27
CA ILE A 69 3.56 9.62 -5.63
C ILE A 69 4.20 9.78 -4.24
N ALA A 70 4.68 10.97 -3.86
CA ALA A 70 5.27 11.24 -2.54
C ALA A 70 4.44 10.76 -1.33
N PRO A 71 3.09 10.85 -1.32
CA PRO A 71 2.27 10.34 -0.22
C PRO A 71 2.25 8.81 -0.10
N PHE A 72 2.65 8.09 -1.16
CA PHE A 72 2.62 6.64 -1.24
C PHE A 72 3.91 5.97 -0.72
N ARG A 73 4.73 6.71 0.03
CA ARG A 73 6.03 6.22 0.49
C ARG A 73 5.97 5.37 1.76
N HIS A 74 4.88 5.43 2.53
CA HIS A 74 4.89 5.00 3.93
C HIS A 74 4.79 3.48 4.13
N SER A 75 4.17 2.75 3.20
CA SER A 75 4.08 1.29 3.27
C SER A 75 4.42 0.63 1.94
N TRP A 76 4.79 -0.65 2.01
CA TRP A 76 5.04 -1.43 0.81
C TRP A 76 3.82 -1.48 -0.12
N CYS A 77 2.61 -1.72 0.41
CA CYS A 77 1.36 -1.71 -0.36
C CYS A 77 1.17 -0.39 -1.13
N GLN A 78 1.46 0.75 -0.48
CA GLN A 78 1.37 2.08 -1.11
C GLN A 78 2.40 2.27 -2.23
N ARG A 79 3.66 1.88 -1.98
CA ARG A 79 4.73 1.99 -2.99
C ARG A 79 4.40 1.15 -4.22
N THR A 80 3.85 -0.04 -4.03
CA THR A 80 3.39 -0.93 -5.11
C THR A 80 2.30 -0.28 -5.96
N VAL A 81 1.32 0.38 -5.34
CA VAL A 81 0.29 1.15 -6.07
C VAL A 81 0.94 2.22 -6.96
N ALA A 82 1.86 3.02 -6.41
CA ALA A 82 2.55 4.06 -7.16
C ALA A 82 3.39 3.49 -8.32
N TYR A 83 4.10 2.39 -8.08
CA TYR A 83 4.88 1.69 -9.10
C TYR A 83 4.01 1.21 -10.25
N PHE A 84 2.93 0.48 -9.97
CA PHE A 84 2.05 -0.03 -11.03
C PHE A 84 1.29 1.09 -11.74
N ALA A 85 0.90 2.14 -11.02
CA ALA A 85 0.29 3.32 -11.65
C ALA A 85 1.22 3.96 -12.68
N LEU A 86 2.49 4.19 -12.34
CA LEU A 86 3.49 4.74 -13.27
C LEU A 86 3.91 3.76 -14.36
N ARG A 87 3.99 2.46 -14.04
CA ARG A 87 4.28 1.41 -15.02
C ARG A 87 3.26 1.39 -16.15
N LYS A 88 1.99 1.70 -15.87
CA LYS A 88 0.95 1.83 -16.91
C LYS A 88 1.28 2.87 -17.98
N PHE A 89 2.08 3.88 -17.65
CA PHE A 89 2.54 4.93 -18.57
C PHE A 89 4.00 4.74 -19.02
N GLY A 90 4.56 3.53 -18.87
CA GLY A 90 5.95 3.24 -19.24
C GLY A 90 7.01 3.75 -18.25
N ARG A 91 6.61 4.23 -17.07
CA ARG A 91 7.49 4.93 -16.11
C ARG A 91 7.69 4.19 -14.79
N GLY A 92 7.56 2.87 -14.80
CA GLY A 92 7.72 2.06 -13.59
C GLY A 92 9.07 2.27 -12.92
N ARG A 93 10.16 2.36 -13.71
CA ARG A 93 11.51 2.60 -13.20
C ARG A 93 11.67 3.95 -12.49
N ASP A 94 10.96 4.98 -12.96
CA ASP A 94 10.96 6.30 -12.31
C ASP A 94 10.41 6.24 -10.88
N ALA A 95 9.37 5.43 -10.67
CA ALA A 95 8.81 5.19 -9.33
C ALA A 95 9.84 4.54 -8.41
N ILE A 96 10.53 3.51 -8.91
CA ILE A 96 11.59 2.80 -8.17
C ILE A 96 12.72 3.78 -7.82
N GLY A 97 13.24 4.51 -8.83
CA GLY A 97 14.32 5.47 -8.63
C GLY A 97 13.94 6.56 -7.62
N TYR A 98 12.70 7.08 -7.70
CA TYR A 98 12.22 8.04 -6.72
C TYR A 98 12.19 7.47 -5.29
N PHE A 99 11.61 6.29 -5.07
CA PHE A 99 11.59 5.70 -3.72
C PHE A 99 13.00 5.33 -3.23
N HIS A 100 13.89 4.93 -4.14
CA HIS A 100 15.29 4.66 -3.84
C HIS A 100 16.05 5.91 -3.36
N THR A 101 15.75 7.08 -3.95
CA THR A 101 16.32 8.38 -3.52
C THR A 101 15.84 8.81 -2.13
N LEU A 102 14.70 8.29 -1.68
CA LEU A 102 14.18 8.50 -0.32
C LEU A 102 14.70 7.45 0.68
N GLY A 103 15.62 6.57 0.26
CA GLY A 103 16.15 5.48 1.10
C GLY A 103 15.30 4.22 1.14
N TYR A 104 14.16 4.17 0.44
CA TYR A 104 13.33 2.98 0.39
C TYR A 104 13.87 1.95 -0.61
N ARG A 105 13.72 0.67 -0.24
CA ARG A 105 14.05 -0.48 -1.07
C ARG A 105 12.83 -1.39 -1.16
N TRP A 106 12.77 -2.23 -2.19
CA TRP A 106 11.59 -3.09 -2.40
C TRP A 106 11.44 -4.21 -1.37
N TRP A 107 12.52 -4.56 -0.66
CA TRP A 107 12.49 -5.46 0.49
C TRP A 107 12.07 -4.78 1.80
N HIS A 108 11.87 -3.46 1.83
CA HIS A 108 11.25 -2.80 2.98
C HIS A 108 9.74 -3.10 2.93
N PHE A 109 9.32 -4.16 3.62
CA PHE A 109 7.91 -4.55 3.71
C PHE A 109 7.16 -3.71 4.75
N LEU A 110 7.82 -3.50 5.89
CA LEU A 110 7.24 -2.81 7.02
C LEU A 110 7.32 -1.28 6.85
N PRO A 111 6.34 -0.55 7.40
CA PRO A 111 6.42 0.91 7.52
C PRO A 111 7.64 1.36 8.33
N ASP A 112 8.04 2.61 8.15
CA ASP A 112 9.08 3.21 8.99
C ASP A 112 8.65 3.22 10.46
N ASN A 113 9.61 3.06 11.37
CA ASN A 113 9.38 3.11 12.82
C ASN A 113 8.55 1.95 13.40
N THR A 114 8.28 0.88 12.65
CA THR A 114 7.50 -0.28 13.13
C THR A 114 8.02 -0.86 14.45
N PHE A 115 9.33 -0.94 14.63
CA PHE A 115 9.96 -1.50 15.85
C PHE A 115 10.36 -0.43 16.87
N SER A 116 9.63 0.68 16.92
CA SER A 116 9.89 1.78 17.87
C SER A 116 8.59 2.23 18.54
N LEU A 117 8.70 3.06 19.59
CA LEU A 117 7.55 3.74 20.22
C LEU A 117 6.76 4.61 19.22
N GLY A 118 7.38 4.97 18.08
CA GLY A 118 6.74 5.66 16.96
C GLY A 118 5.91 4.78 16.03
N CYS A 119 5.61 3.54 16.41
CA CYS A 119 4.98 2.53 15.57
C CYS A 119 3.72 3.03 14.83
N PRO A 120 3.70 2.99 13.48
CA PRO A 120 2.56 3.48 12.71
C PRO A 120 1.27 2.71 12.98
N PHE A 121 1.35 1.42 13.35
CA PHE A 121 0.18 0.59 13.65
C PHE A 121 -0.60 1.11 14.86
N LEU A 122 0.04 1.84 15.79
CA LEU A 122 -0.62 2.44 16.95
C LEU A 122 -1.28 3.80 16.63
N ARG A 123 -1.06 4.34 15.42
CA ARG A 123 -1.56 5.67 15.05
C ARG A 123 -2.89 5.57 14.29
N SER A 124 -3.87 6.37 14.68
CA SER A 124 -5.17 6.46 13.97
C SER A 124 -5.03 6.82 12.48
N SER A 125 -3.96 7.52 12.10
CA SER A 125 -3.65 7.83 10.71
C SER A 125 -3.43 6.60 9.84
N PHE A 126 -2.91 5.50 10.40
CA PHE A 126 -2.70 4.24 9.70
C PHE A 126 -4.03 3.59 9.36
N TYR A 127 -4.91 3.42 10.35
CA TYR A 127 -6.24 2.87 10.14
C TYR A 127 -7.07 3.71 9.16
N LYS A 128 -7.00 5.04 9.27
CA LYS A 128 -7.65 5.92 8.27
C LYS A 128 -7.13 5.68 6.85
N ALA A 129 -5.85 5.34 6.68
CA ALA A 129 -5.27 5.04 5.38
C ALA A 129 -5.59 3.61 4.88
N LEU A 130 -5.93 2.71 5.80
CA LEU A 130 -6.39 1.35 5.54
C LEU A 130 -7.86 1.33 5.11
N PHE A 131 -8.72 2.09 5.77
CA PHE A 131 -10.15 2.16 5.43
C PHE A 131 -10.47 3.07 4.24
N PHE A 132 -9.80 4.23 4.15
CA PHE A 132 -10.19 5.30 3.22
C PHE A 132 -9.10 5.68 2.21
N GLY A 133 -8.01 4.92 2.13
CA GLY A 133 -6.91 5.23 1.22
C GLY A 133 -6.03 6.40 1.65
N THR A 134 -5.10 6.75 0.77
CA THR A 134 -3.99 7.65 1.12
C THR A 134 -4.50 9.08 1.37
N LYS A 135 -3.93 9.80 2.36
CA LYS A 135 -4.39 11.15 2.80
C LYS A 135 -4.62 12.15 1.66
N ARG A 136 -3.92 12.00 0.54
CA ARG A 136 -4.05 12.90 -0.62
C ARG A 136 -5.32 12.66 -1.43
N GLN A 137 -5.83 11.44 -1.49
CA GLN A 137 -7.15 11.15 -2.07
C GLN A 137 -8.26 11.87 -1.29
N ARG A 138 -8.12 11.99 0.04
CA ARG A 138 -9.13 12.57 0.94
C ARG A 138 -9.21 14.10 0.96
N ARG A 139 -8.29 14.81 0.29
CA ARG A 139 -8.26 16.28 0.23
C ARG A 139 -8.77 16.83 -1.12
N CYS A 140 -9.21 15.95 -2.01
CA CYS A 140 -9.88 16.28 -3.26
C CYS A 140 -11.33 15.84 -3.14
#